data_AF-A0AAW6CM95-F1
#
_entry.id   AF-A0AAW6CM95-F1
#
_cell.length_a   1.000
_cell.length_b   1.000
_cell.length_c   1.000
_cell.angle_alpha   90.00
_cell.angle_beta   90.00
_cell.angle_gamma   90.00
#
_symmetry.space_group_name_H-M   'P 1'
#
loop_
_entity.id
_entity.type
_entity.pdbx_description
1 polymer ?
#
loop_
_entity_poly.entity_id
_entity_poly.type
_entity_poly.pdbx_seq_one_letter_code
_entity_poly.pdbx_strand_id
1 'polypeptide(L)'
;MAEFAKKGVMGYKVLPGGRNDSESTHAILSLEEYDELLRRIAVAERDKHEAIAQAKRTIGREQAAAEQRAREAEEAAQEQVTAMEEKLTRAEEEVSYQKGLNANLLRISRERANADRSLRPKKEHTGYAVVRSMEKEYRYKISRQSWGKVMLWETVIQSPYSMEFTEEQARKQIRRELLRDKNGGDWLIGKVGIRVSCDLEFEDMIQYSEWWEEHREENIMMKRKLNLNGRSGYWEVVFYHTRPLGPVPEEMRPCVR
;
A
#
# COMPACT_ATOMS: atom_id res chain seq x y z
N MET A 1 -73.51 -35.71 6.28
CA MET A 1 -72.41 -35.60 5.31
C MET A 1 -73.01 -35.15 4.00
N ALA A 2 -72.31 -34.32 3.23
CA ALA A 2 -72.83 -33.84 1.94
C ALA A 2 -73.25 -34.99 1.03
N GLU A 3 -74.46 -34.90 0.48
CA GLU A 3 -74.96 -35.81 -0.55
C GLU A 3 -74.56 -35.27 -1.92
N PHE A 4 -73.98 -36.11 -2.78
CA PHE A 4 -73.52 -35.67 -4.10
C PHE A 4 -74.54 -36.07 -5.15
N ALA A 5 -74.88 -35.14 -6.03
CA ALA A 5 -76.02 -35.27 -6.93
C ALA A 5 -75.73 -34.75 -8.35
N LYS A 6 -76.57 -35.20 -9.28
CA LYS A 6 -76.63 -34.69 -10.66
C LYS A 6 -77.95 -33.96 -10.90
N LYS A 7 -77.90 -32.84 -11.63
CA LYS A 7 -79.08 -32.09 -12.05
C LYS A 7 -79.75 -32.79 -13.24
N GLY A 8 -80.98 -33.25 -13.05
CA GLY A 8 -81.83 -33.87 -14.07
C GLY A 8 -83.10 -33.07 -14.36
N VAL A 9 -83.95 -33.61 -15.23
CA VAL A 9 -85.18 -32.94 -15.70
C VAL A 9 -86.24 -32.77 -14.59
N MET A 10 -86.24 -33.66 -13.58
CA MET A 10 -87.12 -33.59 -12.40
C MET A 10 -86.37 -33.21 -11.12
N GLY A 11 -85.34 -32.36 -11.22
CA GLY A 11 -84.58 -31.88 -10.07
C GLY A 11 -83.29 -32.65 -9.81
N TYR A 12 -82.81 -32.65 -8.56
CA TYR A 12 -81.53 -33.24 -8.19
C TYR A 12 -81.68 -34.71 -7.79
N LYS A 13 -80.81 -35.58 -8.32
CA LYS A 13 -80.75 -37.01 -7.98
C LYS A 13 -79.44 -37.32 -7.26
N VAL A 14 -79.52 -37.82 -6.03
CA VAL A 14 -78.38 -38.25 -5.21
C VAL A 14 -77.74 -39.49 -5.83
N LEU A 15 -76.41 -39.50 -5.93
CA LEU A 15 -75.61 -40.57 -6.50
C LEU A 15 -74.91 -41.38 -5.40
N PRO A 16 -74.92 -42.73 -5.48
CA PRO A 16 -74.34 -43.59 -4.46
C PRO A 16 -72.81 -43.55 -4.43
N GLY A 17 -72.16 -43.09 -5.50
CA GLY A 17 -70.69 -42.98 -5.59
C GLY A 17 -70.09 -41.77 -4.85
N GLY A 18 -70.93 -40.88 -4.28
CA GLY A 18 -70.48 -39.74 -3.50
C GLY A 18 -69.64 -38.73 -4.30
N ARG A 19 -68.64 -38.13 -3.64
CA ARG A 19 -67.81 -37.04 -4.20
C ARG A 19 -66.99 -37.45 -5.43
N ASN A 20 -66.60 -38.72 -5.50
CA ASN A 20 -65.65 -39.22 -6.50
C ASN A 20 -66.35 -39.83 -7.73
N ASP A 21 -67.69 -39.80 -7.78
CA ASP A 21 -68.47 -40.20 -8.94
C ASP A 21 -68.31 -39.16 -10.06
N SER A 22 -67.93 -39.59 -11.27
CA SER A 22 -67.68 -38.68 -12.41
C SER A 22 -68.93 -37.92 -12.87
N GLU A 23 -70.12 -38.42 -12.54
CA GLU A 23 -71.40 -37.81 -12.87
C GLU A 23 -71.91 -36.86 -11.77
N SER A 24 -71.24 -36.80 -10.62
CA SER A 24 -71.55 -35.86 -9.52
C SER A 24 -71.18 -34.44 -9.91
N THR A 25 -72.18 -33.56 -10.00
CA THR A 25 -72.01 -32.15 -10.41
C THR A 25 -72.33 -31.17 -9.29
N HIS A 26 -73.09 -31.59 -8.28
CA HIS A 26 -73.57 -30.75 -7.19
C HIS A 26 -73.37 -31.47 -5.84
N ALA A 27 -73.19 -30.70 -4.78
CA ALA A 27 -73.25 -31.18 -3.40
C ALA A 27 -74.47 -30.57 -2.72
N ILE A 28 -75.30 -31.40 -2.12
CA ILE A 28 -76.50 -31.04 -1.36
C ILE A 28 -76.16 -31.20 0.11
N LEU A 29 -76.36 -30.14 0.87
CA LEU A 29 -76.15 -30.08 2.31
C LEU A 29 -77.50 -29.87 2.98
N SER A 30 -77.68 -30.41 4.18
CA SER A 30 -78.74 -29.92 5.05
C SER A 30 -78.43 -28.47 5.45
N LEU A 31 -79.45 -27.72 5.89
CA LEU A 31 -79.24 -26.35 6.36
C LEU A 31 -78.22 -26.29 7.51
N GLU A 32 -78.26 -27.24 8.45
CA GLU A 32 -77.31 -27.32 9.56
C GLU A 32 -75.87 -27.53 9.08
N GLU A 33 -75.66 -28.38 8.07
CA GLU A 33 -74.33 -28.67 7.52
C GLU A 33 -73.80 -27.52 6.66
N TYR A 34 -74.69 -26.79 5.98
CA TYR A 34 -74.35 -25.57 5.27
C TYR A 34 -73.95 -24.45 6.24
N ASP A 35 -74.70 -24.27 7.33
CA ASP A 35 -74.39 -23.29 8.37
C ASP A 35 -73.09 -23.63 9.12
N GLU A 36 -72.79 -24.91 9.33
CA GLU A 36 -71.49 -25.36 9.86
C GLU A 36 -70.34 -25.07 8.88
N LEU A 37 -70.54 -25.31 7.58
CA LEU A 37 -69.53 -25.00 6.55
C LEU A 37 -69.24 -23.50 6.51
N LEU A 38 -70.27 -22.65 6.54
CA LEU A 38 -70.13 -21.20 6.58
C LEU A 38 -69.38 -20.74 7.84
N ARG A 39 -69.69 -21.33 9.01
CA ARG A 39 -68.95 -21.04 10.26
C ARG A 39 -67.47 -21.42 10.14
N ARG A 40 -67.15 -22.58 9.57
CA ARG A 40 -65.76 -23.02 9.36
C ARG A 40 -64.98 -22.12 8.39
N ILE A 41 -65.62 -21.66 7.31
CA ILE A 41 -65.00 -20.72 6.36
C ILE A 41 -64.73 -19.39 7.07
N ALA A 42 -65.70 -18.86 7.82
CA ALA A 42 -65.54 -17.60 8.55
C ALA A 42 -64.43 -17.65 9.60
N VAL A 43 -64.28 -18.79 10.31
CA VAL A 43 -63.16 -19.03 11.24
C VAL A 43 -61.84 -19.10 10.49
N ALA A 44 -61.75 -19.90 9.41
CA ALA A 44 -60.52 -20.04 8.65
C ALA A 44 -60.04 -18.71 8.01
N GLU A 45 -60.97 -17.88 7.52
CA GLU A 45 -60.66 -16.55 7.01
C GLU A 45 -60.17 -15.62 8.14
N ARG A 46 -60.81 -15.65 9.31
CA ARG A 46 -60.37 -14.88 10.48
C ARG A 46 -58.97 -15.30 10.91
N ASP A 47 -58.72 -16.60 11.06
CA ASP A 47 -57.43 -17.15 11.47
C ASP A 47 -56.33 -16.78 10.47
N LYS A 48 -56.62 -16.85 9.16
CA LYS A 48 -55.71 -16.39 8.10
C LYS A 48 -55.39 -14.90 8.25
N HIS A 49 -56.41 -14.06 8.45
CA HIS A 49 -56.22 -12.62 8.63
C HIS A 49 -55.41 -12.31 9.89
N GLU A 50 -55.66 -13.02 10.98
CA GLU A 50 -54.93 -12.88 12.24
C GLU A 50 -53.48 -13.33 12.10
N ALA A 51 -53.22 -14.47 11.45
CA ALA A 51 -51.87 -14.95 11.15
C ALA A 51 -51.10 -13.95 10.26
N ILE A 52 -51.73 -13.38 9.24
CA ILE A 52 -51.10 -12.34 8.40
C ILE A 52 -50.81 -11.09 9.23
N ALA A 53 -51.75 -10.65 10.07
CA ALA A 53 -51.56 -9.48 10.92
C ALA A 53 -50.43 -9.69 11.94
N GLN A 54 -50.32 -10.90 12.50
CA GLN A 54 -49.24 -11.28 13.40
C GLN A 54 -47.89 -11.32 12.67
N ALA A 55 -47.83 -11.95 11.49
CA ALA A 55 -46.61 -12.00 10.69
C ALA A 55 -46.12 -10.60 10.30
N LYS A 56 -47.03 -9.70 9.89
CA LYS A 56 -46.70 -8.29 9.61
C LYS A 56 -46.15 -7.57 10.85
N ARG A 57 -46.75 -7.79 12.03
CA ARG A 57 -46.27 -7.22 13.29
C ARG A 57 -44.86 -7.72 13.64
N THR A 58 -44.59 -9.02 13.47
CA THR A 58 -43.27 -9.59 13.72
C THR A 58 -42.24 -9.04 12.75
N ILE A 59 -42.54 -9.01 11.44
CA ILE A 59 -41.64 -8.43 10.43
C ILE A 59 -41.33 -6.97 10.73
N GLY A 60 -42.35 -6.16 11.07
CA GLY A 60 -42.14 -4.76 11.42
C GLY A 60 -41.26 -4.56 12.67
N ARG A 61 -41.40 -5.44 13.67
CA ARG A 61 -40.53 -5.41 14.87
C ARG A 61 -39.10 -5.79 14.54
N GLU A 62 -38.89 -6.84 13.76
CA GLU A 62 -37.54 -7.28 13.35
C GLU A 62 -36.87 -6.23 12.45
N GLN A 63 -37.62 -5.61 11.54
CA GLN A 63 -37.12 -4.51 10.71
C GLN A 63 -36.70 -3.31 11.56
N ALA A 64 -37.56 -2.87 12.48
CA ALA A 64 -37.22 -1.77 13.38
C ALA A 64 -36.01 -2.09 14.27
N ALA A 65 -35.90 -3.33 14.77
CA ALA A 65 -34.75 -3.77 15.55
C ALA A 65 -33.47 -3.83 14.70
N ALA A 66 -33.55 -4.29 13.46
CA ALA A 66 -32.42 -4.33 12.53
C ALA A 66 -31.96 -2.91 12.15
N GLU A 67 -32.90 -2.00 11.87
CA GLU A 67 -32.59 -0.59 11.59
C GLU A 67 -31.93 0.08 12.79
N GLN A 68 -32.44 -0.17 14.00
CA GLN A 68 -31.84 0.39 15.22
C GLN A 68 -30.41 -0.12 15.44
N ARG A 69 -30.18 -1.43 15.30
CA ARG A 69 -28.81 -1.99 15.39
C ARG A 69 -27.89 -1.44 14.30
N ALA A 70 -28.41 -1.23 13.09
CA ALA A 70 -27.62 -0.65 12.00
C ALA A 70 -27.20 0.80 12.33
N ARG A 71 -28.12 1.61 12.87
CA ARG A 71 -27.81 2.98 13.31
C ARG A 71 -26.80 3.01 14.44
N GLU A 72 -26.98 2.18 15.47
CA GLU A 72 -26.02 2.10 16.58
C GLU A 72 -24.62 1.67 16.10
N ALA A 73 -24.55 0.72 15.15
CA ALA A 73 -23.29 0.30 14.55
C ALA A 73 -22.66 1.41 13.70
N GLU A 74 -23.46 2.17 12.96
CA GLU A 74 -23.01 3.31 12.16
C GLU A 74 -22.49 4.45 13.04
N GLU A 75 -23.21 4.82 14.09
CA GLU A 75 -22.79 5.82 15.08
C GLU A 75 -21.48 5.41 15.76
N ALA A 76 -21.39 4.16 16.24
CA ALA A 76 -20.17 3.65 16.86
C ALA A 76 -18.98 3.58 15.89
N ALA A 77 -19.23 3.29 14.61
CA ALA A 77 -18.20 3.34 13.57
C ALA A 77 -17.74 4.77 13.30
N GLN A 78 -18.68 5.73 13.23
CA GLN A 78 -18.38 7.14 13.01
C GLN A 78 -17.58 7.74 14.17
N GLU A 79 -17.93 7.42 15.42
CA GLU A 79 -17.14 7.80 16.59
C GLU A 79 -15.71 7.25 16.54
N GLN A 80 -15.54 6.01 16.09
CA GLN A 80 -14.20 5.43 15.93
C GLN A 80 -13.41 6.10 14.81
N VAL A 81 -14.04 6.40 13.67
CA VAL A 81 -13.40 7.09 12.54
C VAL A 81 -12.94 8.48 12.97
N THR A 82 -13.82 9.27 13.60
CA THR A 82 -13.45 10.61 14.09
C THR A 82 -12.31 10.55 15.12
N ALA A 83 -12.35 9.62 16.07
CA ALA A 83 -11.26 9.43 17.02
C ALA A 83 -9.94 8.99 16.36
N MET A 84 -9.99 8.24 15.25
CA MET A 84 -8.80 7.87 14.48
C MET A 84 -8.26 9.04 13.66
N GLU A 85 -9.14 9.84 13.06
CA GLU A 85 -8.76 11.04 12.31
C GLU A 85 -8.05 12.05 13.20
N GLU A 86 -8.57 12.32 14.40
CA GLU A 86 -7.91 13.21 15.38
C GLU A 86 -6.51 12.70 15.77
N LYS A 87 -6.37 11.40 16.00
CA LYS A 87 -5.07 10.78 16.30
C LYS A 87 -4.10 10.89 15.12
N LEU A 88 -4.60 10.71 13.90
CA LEU A 88 -3.81 10.82 12.68
C LEU A 88 -3.30 12.25 12.51
N THR A 89 -4.16 13.25 12.61
CA THR A 89 -3.77 14.67 12.51
C THR A 89 -2.71 15.01 13.56
N ARG A 90 -2.92 14.60 14.81
CA ARG A 90 -1.93 14.82 15.89
C ARG A 90 -0.58 14.14 15.60
N ALA A 91 -0.61 12.92 15.06
CA ALA A 91 0.61 12.21 14.69
C ALA A 91 1.34 12.90 13.52
N GLU A 92 0.61 13.42 12.54
CA GLU A 92 1.18 14.18 11.42
C GLU A 92 1.84 15.48 11.87
N GLU A 93 1.20 16.22 12.79
CA GLU A 93 1.77 17.42 13.40
C GLU A 93 3.07 17.13 14.15
N GLU A 94 3.08 16.08 14.99
CA GLU A 94 4.28 15.67 15.73
C GLU A 94 5.40 15.21 14.79
N VAL A 95 5.06 14.46 13.73
CA VAL A 95 6.04 14.07 12.70
C VAL A 95 6.61 15.29 11.99
N SER A 96 5.80 16.30 11.68
CA SER A 96 6.25 17.56 11.07
C SER A 96 7.19 18.32 12.00
N TYR A 97 6.82 18.45 13.27
CA TYR A 97 7.63 19.08 14.31
C TYR A 97 8.99 18.38 14.47
N GLN A 98 8.99 17.05 14.62
CA GLN A 98 10.21 16.26 14.77
C GLN A 98 11.08 16.28 13.49
N LYS A 99 10.47 16.33 12.30
CA LYS A 99 11.22 16.53 11.03
C LYS A 99 11.95 17.88 11.04
N GLY A 100 11.30 18.94 11.52
CA GLY A 100 11.92 20.26 11.67
C GLY A 100 13.12 20.23 12.63
N LEU A 101 12.95 19.63 13.81
CA LEU A 101 14.02 19.50 14.79
C LEU A 101 15.21 18.68 14.24
N ASN A 102 14.91 17.54 13.60
CA ASN A 102 15.92 16.67 13.00
C ASN A 102 16.67 17.36 11.85
N ALA A 103 16.01 18.16 11.02
CA ALA A 103 16.67 18.92 9.96
C ALA A 103 17.73 19.88 10.53
N ASN A 104 17.41 20.57 11.63
CA ASN A 104 18.37 21.43 12.31
C ASN A 104 19.54 20.64 12.92
N LEU A 105 19.27 19.49 13.55
CA LEU A 105 20.31 18.63 14.11
C LEU A 105 21.27 18.09 13.03
N LEU A 106 20.73 17.62 11.89
CA LEU A 106 21.54 17.15 10.76
C LEU A 106 22.42 18.27 10.19
N ARG A 107 21.88 19.49 10.05
CA ARG A 107 22.66 20.66 9.63
C ARG A 107 23.81 20.94 10.58
N ILE A 108 23.55 20.97 11.89
CA ILE A 108 24.58 21.20 12.91
C ILE A 108 25.63 20.09 12.90
N SER A 109 25.19 18.83 12.78
CA SER A 109 26.07 17.66 12.67
C SER A 109 27.00 17.77 11.47
N ARG A 110 26.46 18.09 10.28
CA ARG A 110 27.25 18.33 9.06
C ARG A 110 28.27 19.45 9.26
N GLU A 111 27.85 20.59 9.82
CA GLU A 111 28.75 21.71 10.08
C GLU A 111 29.88 21.34 11.03
N ARG A 112 29.60 20.57 12.09
CA ARG A 112 30.64 20.05 13.01
C ARG A 112 31.59 19.10 12.29
N ALA A 113 31.06 18.16 11.51
CA ALA A 113 31.86 17.24 10.70
C ALA A 113 32.75 17.99 9.70
N ASN A 114 32.25 19.06 9.09
CA ASN A 114 33.04 19.92 8.19
C ASN A 114 34.17 20.61 8.95
N ALA A 115 33.89 21.14 10.14
CA ALA A 115 34.90 21.79 10.97
C ALA A 115 36.02 20.82 11.40
N ASP A 116 35.63 19.64 11.89
CA ASP A 116 36.56 18.57 12.30
C ASP A 116 37.49 18.17 11.15
N ARG A 117 36.93 18.01 9.95
CA ARG A 117 37.67 17.67 8.72
C ARG A 117 38.32 18.87 8.03
N SER A 118 38.26 20.05 8.64
CA SER A 118 38.83 21.30 8.10
C SER A 118 38.30 21.69 6.69
N LEU A 119 37.06 21.29 6.36
CA LEU A 119 36.39 21.63 5.10
C LEU A 119 35.90 23.08 5.15
N ARG A 120 36.23 23.86 4.13
CA ARG A 120 35.91 25.30 4.06
C ARG A 120 35.18 25.64 2.77
N PRO A 121 34.19 26.55 2.82
CA PRO A 121 33.59 27.17 4.01
C PRO A 121 32.71 26.18 4.81
N LYS A 122 32.85 26.17 6.15
CA LYS A 122 32.22 25.17 7.05
C LYS A 122 30.71 24.97 6.83
N LYS A 123 29.97 26.07 6.62
CA LYS A 123 28.50 26.06 6.54
C LYS A 123 27.96 25.77 5.14
N GLU A 124 28.72 26.17 4.12
CA GLU A 124 28.33 26.05 2.72
C GLU A 124 28.79 24.72 2.11
N HIS A 125 29.87 24.14 2.63
CA HIS A 125 30.37 22.85 2.17
C HIS A 125 29.33 21.75 2.40
N THR A 126 29.08 20.94 1.37
CA THR A 126 28.05 19.88 1.36
C THR A 126 28.31 18.79 2.41
N GLY A 127 29.56 18.70 2.84
CA GLY A 127 30.07 17.71 3.78
C GLY A 127 30.45 16.38 3.15
N TYR A 128 30.10 16.20 1.88
CA TYR A 128 30.64 15.14 1.04
C TYR A 128 31.97 15.60 0.44
N ALA A 129 33.03 14.82 0.60
CA ALA A 129 34.34 15.15 0.04
C ALA A 129 34.84 14.02 -0.86
N VAL A 130 35.26 14.34 -2.09
CA VAL A 130 35.88 13.37 -2.99
C VAL A 130 37.32 13.11 -2.52
N VAL A 131 37.55 12.00 -1.83
CA VAL A 131 38.84 11.69 -1.21
C VAL A 131 39.80 11.08 -2.23
N ARG A 132 39.29 10.21 -3.10
CA ARG A 132 40.09 9.49 -4.09
C ARG A 132 39.24 9.16 -5.30
N SER A 133 39.82 9.30 -6.50
CA SER A 133 39.31 8.73 -7.73
C SER A 133 40.51 8.18 -8.51
N MET A 134 40.46 6.89 -8.89
CA MET A 134 41.55 6.24 -9.61
C MET A 134 41.02 5.23 -10.63
N GLU A 135 41.75 5.04 -11.72
CA GLU A 135 41.51 3.96 -12.67
C GLU A 135 41.79 2.60 -12.03
N LYS A 136 40.97 1.61 -12.34
CA LYS A 136 41.03 0.26 -11.78
C LYS A 136 40.57 -0.77 -12.81
N GLU A 137 41.39 -1.80 -13.02
CA GLU A 137 40.99 -2.98 -13.81
C GLU A 137 39.88 -3.72 -13.05
N TYR A 138 38.69 -3.74 -13.63
CA TYR A 138 37.56 -4.50 -13.13
C TYR A 138 37.44 -5.80 -13.92
N ARG A 139 37.42 -6.92 -13.19
CA ARG A 139 37.26 -8.26 -13.78
C ARG A 139 35.83 -8.71 -13.61
N TYR A 140 35.21 -9.11 -14.70
CA TYR A 140 33.80 -9.50 -14.72
C TYR A 140 33.60 -10.81 -15.46
N LYS A 141 32.52 -11.51 -15.14
CA LYS A 141 32.25 -12.83 -15.68
C LYS A 141 31.49 -12.71 -17.00
N ILE A 142 32.04 -13.27 -18.07
CA ILE A 142 31.37 -13.35 -19.39
C ILE A 142 30.66 -14.71 -19.53
N SER A 143 31.31 -15.79 -19.10
CA SER A 143 30.74 -17.14 -19.11
C SER A 143 31.24 -17.96 -17.92
N ARG A 144 30.85 -19.24 -17.83
CA ARG A 144 31.36 -20.16 -16.81
C ARG A 144 32.89 -20.29 -16.82
N GLN A 145 33.53 -20.10 -17.97
CA GLN A 145 34.97 -20.34 -18.16
C GLN A 145 35.75 -19.11 -18.64
N SER A 146 35.07 -17.99 -18.94
CA SER A 146 35.71 -16.77 -19.45
C SER A 146 35.42 -15.55 -18.60
N TRP A 147 36.47 -14.77 -18.39
CA TRP A 147 36.45 -13.51 -17.65
C TRP A 147 36.84 -12.38 -18.60
N GLY A 148 36.07 -11.30 -18.56
CA GLY A 148 36.38 -10.04 -19.19
C GLY A 148 37.16 -9.13 -18.25
N LYS A 149 37.82 -8.14 -18.85
CA LYS A 149 38.49 -7.05 -18.14
C LYS A 149 38.04 -5.74 -18.76
N VAL A 150 37.74 -4.77 -17.92
CA VAL A 150 37.42 -3.40 -18.33
C VAL A 150 38.10 -2.43 -17.38
N MET A 151 38.55 -1.29 -17.91
CA MET A 151 39.07 -0.20 -17.09
C MET A 151 37.90 0.67 -16.63
N LEU A 152 37.70 0.75 -15.32
CA LEU A 152 36.69 1.59 -14.67
C LEU A 152 37.38 2.56 -13.70
N TRP A 153 36.62 3.51 -13.17
CA TRP A 153 37.08 4.42 -12.12
C TRP A 153 36.50 3.99 -10.79
N GLU A 154 37.35 3.78 -9.79
CA GLU A 154 36.93 3.61 -8.39
C GLU A 154 37.01 4.96 -7.68
N THR A 155 35.89 5.39 -7.11
CA THR A 155 35.81 6.64 -6.36
C THR A 155 35.38 6.40 -4.93
N VAL A 156 36.03 7.13 -4.02
CA VAL A 156 35.72 7.18 -2.59
C VAL A 156 35.27 8.59 -2.24
N ILE A 157 34.01 8.71 -1.81
CA ILE A 157 33.45 9.94 -1.27
C ILE A 157 33.24 9.76 0.22
N GLN A 158 33.85 10.61 1.01
CA GLN A 158 33.62 10.65 2.45
C GLN A 158 32.36 11.46 2.75
N SER A 159 31.47 10.91 3.58
CA SER A 159 30.21 11.55 3.97
C SER A 159 30.37 12.42 5.23
N PRO A 160 29.40 13.27 5.56
CA PRO A 160 29.38 14.00 6.84
C PRO A 160 28.92 13.16 8.03
N TYR A 161 28.59 11.88 7.84
CA TYR A 161 28.07 11.00 8.89
C TYR A 161 29.22 10.30 9.61
N SER A 162 29.35 10.57 10.91
CA SER A 162 30.35 9.95 11.78
C SER A 162 30.02 8.48 12.07
N MET A 163 30.98 7.76 12.67
CA MET A 163 30.82 6.40 13.16
C MET A 163 29.72 6.20 14.22
N GLU A 164 29.18 7.30 14.77
CA GLU A 164 28.07 7.27 15.72
C GLU A 164 26.72 6.97 15.04
N PHE A 165 26.62 7.23 13.73
CA PHE A 165 25.44 6.87 12.95
C PHE A 165 25.46 5.37 12.66
N THR A 166 24.29 4.74 12.78
CA THR A 166 24.14 3.36 12.31
C THR A 166 24.31 3.29 10.80
N GLU A 167 24.71 2.11 10.31
CA GLU A 167 24.86 1.83 8.89
C GLU A 167 23.57 2.20 8.11
N GLU A 168 22.41 1.81 8.63
CA GLU A 168 21.11 2.09 8.02
C GLU A 168 20.80 3.59 7.96
N GLN A 169 21.08 4.33 9.05
CA GLN A 169 20.88 5.76 9.11
C GLN A 169 21.77 6.48 8.11
N ALA A 170 23.08 6.17 8.11
CA ALA A 170 24.04 6.74 7.19
C ALA A 170 23.67 6.42 5.74
N ARG A 171 23.38 5.16 5.41
CA ARG A 171 22.96 4.73 4.07
C ARG A 171 21.71 5.48 3.61
N LYS A 172 20.69 5.60 4.48
CA LYS A 172 19.43 6.28 4.15
C LYS A 172 19.65 7.76 3.85
N GLN A 173 20.44 8.46 4.67
CA GLN A 173 20.70 9.88 4.46
C GLN A 173 21.60 10.13 3.24
N ILE A 174 22.65 9.32 3.06
CA ILE A 174 23.51 9.38 1.87
C ILE A 174 22.70 9.17 0.60
N ARG A 175 21.79 8.18 0.58
CA ARG A 175 20.93 7.95 -0.58
C ARG A 175 20.06 9.19 -0.89
N ARG A 176 19.49 9.80 0.14
CA ARG A 176 18.62 10.98 0.01
C ARG A 176 19.37 12.22 -0.50
N GLU A 177 20.57 12.46 0.01
CA GLU A 177 21.33 13.70 -0.25
C GLU A 177 22.29 13.60 -1.44
N LEU A 178 22.95 12.46 -1.63
CA LEU A 178 23.99 12.29 -2.66
C LEU A 178 23.41 11.80 -3.99
N LEU A 179 22.38 10.93 -3.95
CA LEU A 179 21.95 10.09 -5.08
C LEU A 179 20.49 10.30 -5.52
N ARG A 180 19.83 11.41 -5.16
CA ARG A 180 18.37 11.62 -5.30
C ARG A 180 17.49 10.60 -4.55
N ASP A 181 16.38 11.11 -4.03
CA ASP A 181 15.17 10.29 -3.82
C ASP A 181 14.21 10.49 -5.00
N LYS A 182 13.22 9.58 -5.15
CA LYS A 182 12.14 9.65 -6.15
C LYS A 182 11.34 10.96 -6.12
N ASN A 183 11.49 11.76 -5.05
CA ASN A 183 10.75 12.98 -4.77
C ASN A 183 11.51 14.28 -5.12
N GLY A 184 12.61 14.22 -5.88
CA GLY A 184 13.22 15.42 -6.49
C GLY A 184 14.18 16.23 -5.61
N GLY A 185 15.06 15.57 -4.84
CA GLY A 185 16.16 16.23 -4.11
C GLY A 185 17.37 16.58 -4.99
N ASP A 186 18.33 17.32 -4.40
CA ASP A 186 19.60 17.70 -5.03
C ASP A 186 20.42 16.47 -5.42
N TRP A 187 20.77 16.39 -6.69
CA TRP A 187 21.64 15.33 -7.24
C TRP A 187 23.11 15.75 -7.13
N LEU A 188 23.66 15.70 -5.91
CA LEU A 188 25.05 16.13 -5.66
C LEU A 188 26.06 15.35 -6.49
N ILE A 189 25.85 14.05 -6.69
CA ILE A 189 26.79 13.23 -7.45
C ILE A 189 26.89 13.67 -8.92
N GLY A 190 25.88 14.32 -9.49
CA GLY A 190 25.99 14.85 -10.85
C GLY A 190 26.84 16.09 -10.99
N LYS A 191 27.12 16.78 -9.88
CA LYS A 191 28.10 17.88 -9.89
C LYS A 191 29.52 17.39 -10.14
N VAL A 192 29.82 16.13 -9.81
CA VAL A 192 31.12 15.49 -10.12
C VAL A 192 31.11 14.75 -11.46
N GLY A 193 30.10 15.00 -12.31
CA GLY A 193 30.04 14.48 -13.68
C GLY A 193 29.34 13.13 -13.84
N ILE A 194 28.80 12.54 -12.77
CA ILE A 194 27.97 11.32 -12.86
C ILE A 194 26.59 11.68 -13.41
N ARG A 195 26.23 11.10 -14.55
CA ARG A 195 24.96 11.40 -15.21
C ARG A 195 23.88 10.35 -14.93
N VAL A 196 24.32 9.11 -14.76
CA VAL A 196 23.44 7.96 -14.51
C VAL A 196 23.92 7.22 -13.28
N SER A 197 22.99 6.72 -12.47
CA SER A 197 23.29 5.77 -11.40
C SER A 197 22.41 4.54 -11.55
N CYS A 198 23.03 3.36 -11.47
CA CYS A 198 22.34 2.08 -11.40
C CYS A 198 22.79 1.31 -10.14
N ASP A 199 21.89 0.47 -9.62
CA ASP A 199 22.18 -0.40 -8.47
C ASP A 199 22.66 -1.79 -8.94
N LEU A 200 23.39 -1.84 -10.05
CA LEU A 200 23.89 -3.05 -10.73
C LEU A 200 25.41 -3.14 -10.70
N GLU A 201 25.95 -4.37 -10.81
CA GLU A 201 27.36 -4.59 -11.14
C GLU A 201 27.59 -4.37 -12.65
N PHE A 202 28.85 -4.28 -13.08
CA PHE A 202 29.17 -4.02 -14.49
C PHE A 202 28.64 -5.11 -15.44
N GLU A 203 28.81 -6.38 -15.08
CA GLU A 203 28.35 -7.53 -15.88
C GLU A 203 26.85 -7.56 -16.09
N ASP A 204 26.08 -7.14 -15.08
CA ASP A 204 24.62 -7.09 -15.15
C ASP A 204 24.22 -5.88 -16.01
N MET A 205 24.88 -4.75 -15.82
CA MET A 205 24.63 -3.52 -16.59
C MET A 205 24.78 -3.72 -18.10
N ILE A 206 25.86 -4.38 -18.56
CA ILE A 206 26.10 -4.58 -20.01
C ILE A 206 25.19 -5.64 -20.64
N GLN A 207 24.52 -6.47 -19.84
CA GLN A 207 23.55 -7.46 -20.35
C GLN A 207 22.20 -6.82 -20.69
N TYR A 208 21.89 -5.66 -20.10
CA TYR A 208 20.66 -4.91 -20.37
C TYR A 208 20.87 -4.05 -21.62
N SER A 209 20.89 -4.71 -22.79
CA SER A 209 21.36 -4.13 -24.05
C SER A 209 20.71 -2.80 -24.41
N GLU A 210 19.39 -2.66 -24.27
CA GLU A 210 18.68 -1.43 -24.63
C GLU A 210 19.09 -0.24 -23.75
N TRP A 211 19.12 -0.44 -22.43
CA TRP A 211 19.53 0.59 -21.47
C TRP A 211 21.02 0.93 -21.58
N TRP A 212 21.85 -0.10 -21.77
CA TRP A 212 23.28 0.09 -21.97
C TRP A 212 23.56 0.91 -23.23
N GLU A 213 22.92 0.59 -24.36
CA GLU A 213 23.10 1.33 -25.61
C GLU A 213 22.67 2.80 -25.48
N GLU A 214 21.61 3.09 -24.73
CA GLU A 214 21.14 4.46 -24.45
C GLU A 214 22.16 5.25 -23.61
N HIS A 215 22.75 4.63 -22.58
CA HIS A 215 23.55 5.35 -21.58
C HIS A 215 25.06 5.09 -21.64
N ARG A 216 25.57 4.24 -22.52
CA ARG A 216 27.02 3.87 -22.60
C ARG A 216 27.95 5.08 -22.79
N GLU A 217 27.43 6.18 -23.34
CA GLU A 217 28.18 7.41 -23.54
C GLU A 217 28.20 8.30 -22.29
N GLU A 218 27.41 7.98 -21.29
CA GLU A 218 27.31 8.71 -20.03
C GLU A 218 28.30 8.17 -19.00
N ASN A 219 28.60 8.99 -17.99
CA ASN A 219 29.31 8.50 -16.82
C ASN A 219 28.31 7.81 -15.89
N ILE A 220 28.36 6.48 -15.87
CA ILE A 220 27.43 5.62 -15.14
C ILE A 220 28.07 5.18 -13.84
N MET A 221 27.45 5.55 -12.72
CA MET A 221 27.76 5.04 -11.40
C MET A 221 27.06 3.69 -11.17
N MET A 222 27.86 2.69 -10.82
CA MET A 222 27.40 1.34 -10.50
C MET A 222 27.08 1.19 -9.00
N LYS A 223 26.81 -0.06 -8.60
CA LYS A 223 26.55 -0.45 -7.21
C LYS A 223 27.55 0.15 -6.22
N ARG A 224 27.01 0.67 -5.12
CA ARG A 224 27.77 1.35 -4.08
C ARG A 224 27.93 0.49 -2.84
N LYS A 225 29.10 0.61 -2.23
CA LYS A 225 29.41 0.02 -0.93
C LYS A 225 29.58 1.14 0.09
N LEU A 226 29.09 0.89 1.29
CA LEU A 226 29.33 1.77 2.42
C LEU A 226 30.49 1.20 3.22
N ASN A 227 31.48 2.04 3.52
CA ASN A 227 32.68 1.67 4.24
C ASN A 227 32.82 2.56 5.47
N LEU A 228 33.04 1.99 6.65
CA LEU A 228 33.36 2.79 7.83
C LEU A 228 34.87 2.97 7.91
N ASN A 229 35.35 4.20 7.71
CA ASN A 229 36.77 4.48 7.82
C ASN A 229 37.14 4.82 9.27
N GLY A 230 37.68 3.84 9.99
CA GLY A 230 38.08 4.02 11.39
C GLY A 230 39.21 5.04 11.62
N ARG A 231 39.96 5.43 10.59
CA ARG A 231 41.00 6.48 10.71
C ARG A 231 40.40 7.88 10.63
N SER A 232 39.43 8.08 9.73
CA SER A 232 38.75 9.37 9.63
C SER A 232 37.61 9.51 10.65
N GLY A 233 37.02 8.40 11.10
CA GLY A 233 35.84 8.37 11.95
C GLY A 233 34.52 8.60 11.21
N TYR A 234 34.54 8.57 9.86
CA TYR A 234 33.38 8.86 9.02
C TYR A 234 33.05 7.71 8.05
N TRP A 235 31.77 7.63 7.70
CA TRP A 235 31.29 6.73 6.65
C TRP A 235 31.71 7.23 5.26
N GLU A 236 32.10 6.30 4.40
CA GLU A 236 32.54 6.52 3.03
C GLU A 236 31.68 5.72 2.06
N VAL A 237 31.39 6.33 0.91
CA VAL A 237 30.74 5.68 -0.22
C VAL A 237 31.81 5.32 -1.23
N VAL A 238 31.89 4.04 -1.55
CA VAL A 238 32.81 3.51 -2.55
C VAL A 238 32.01 2.95 -3.71
N PHE A 239 32.33 3.36 -4.93
CA PHE A 239 31.63 2.92 -6.12
C PHE A 239 32.54 2.92 -7.35
N TYR A 240 32.14 2.12 -8.33
CA TYR A 240 32.73 2.14 -9.66
C TYR A 240 31.91 3.02 -10.59
N HIS A 241 32.58 3.63 -11.57
CA HIS A 241 31.93 4.37 -12.65
C HIS A 241 32.72 4.31 -13.96
N THR A 242 32.06 4.59 -15.08
CA THR A 242 32.55 4.25 -16.43
C THR A 242 33.52 5.28 -17.03
N ARG A 243 33.56 6.51 -16.51
CA ARG A 243 34.37 7.61 -17.08
C ARG A 243 35.02 8.43 -15.97
N PRO A 244 36.10 9.20 -16.20
CA PRO A 244 36.63 10.06 -15.15
C PRO A 244 35.57 11.02 -14.60
N LEU A 245 35.72 11.39 -13.32
CA LEU A 245 34.91 12.46 -12.75
C LEU A 245 35.15 13.78 -13.51
N GLY A 246 34.12 14.62 -13.56
CA GLY A 246 34.28 16.01 -13.97
C GLY A 246 35.08 16.82 -12.94
N PRO A 247 35.32 18.12 -13.19
CA PRO A 247 35.95 19.01 -12.22
C PRO A 247 35.20 18.97 -10.89
N VAL A 248 35.90 18.58 -9.82
CA VAL A 248 35.29 18.49 -8.49
C VAL A 248 34.92 19.90 -8.02
N PRO A 249 33.63 20.17 -7.69
CA PRO A 249 33.19 21.47 -7.17
C PRO A 249 33.86 21.81 -5.85
N GLU A 250 34.03 23.09 -5.56
CA GLU A 250 34.70 23.56 -4.33
C GLU A 250 34.00 23.02 -3.07
N GLU A 251 32.67 22.97 -3.07
CA GLU A 251 31.85 22.45 -1.98
C GLU A 251 31.89 20.92 -1.79
N MET A 252 32.73 20.22 -2.58
CA MET A 252 33.01 18.79 -2.49
C MET A 252 34.50 18.44 -2.48
N ARG A 253 35.39 19.45 -2.45
CA ARG A 253 36.84 19.23 -2.40
C ARG A 253 37.26 18.87 -0.97
N PRO A 254 38.16 17.89 -0.78
CA PRO A 254 38.76 17.66 0.53
C PRO A 254 39.64 18.84 0.94
N CYS A 255 39.91 18.97 2.23
CA CYS A 255 40.89 19.93 2.72
C CYS A 255 42.27 19.57 2.14
N VAL A 256 42.89 20.51 1.43
CA VAL A 256 44.29 20.41 1.01
C VAL A 256 45.12 20.91 2.19
N ARG A 257 45.79 19.98 2.88
CA ARG A 257 46.81 20.30 3.89
C ARG A 257 48.17 20.44 3.23
#